data_AF-A0A962HBM9-F1
#
_entry.id   AF-A0A962HBM9-F1
#
_cell.length_a   1.000
_cell.length_b   1.000
_cell.length_c   1.000
_cell.angle_alpha   90.00
_cell.angle_beta   90.00
_cell.angle_gamma   90.00
#
_symmetry.space_group_name_H-M   'P 1'
#
loop_
_entity.id
_entity.type
_entity.pdbx_description
1 polymer ?
#
loop_
_entity_poly.entity_id
_entity_poly.type
_entity_poly.pdbx_seq_one_letter_code
_entity_poly.pdbx_strand_id
1 'polypeptide(L)'
;ILGQREALVLSLDRRNQGLEGVLGAAAALWVAGVEIDLAALQHSLAPPAENPTPKRPMRFAAHWPEVKLQKKATALQRMLPAPALPSVFGWSPTASPLAKAGHVGPQGLREATAPRHVARYAANVTYDQPQTGVVRHPAHRAVQRQLAQLSQAQSQYLHAMSSAQQQFLSLQAHAQTLLFAHREFTPQANRIPAAATALVLKPATDNLQSTTSQAPTTNNRQPTDRFTRAQLEIHADGRISEIFGREFATQDGYARQVRMPRPPLLLADRVVAIEGPPGVLGQGRIVTETDIANHDWATHCGRLAAGVLIECGQADLMLVSWQGIDAHNRGERVYRLLGCELMYHGDLPALGDTLHFDIELDGHAAQGDVRLMFFHYDCHNGDRRQLSVRQGQAGFFTADELAASAGCLWSPEQQQIADSPKLDAVAVTCTRTTLNRSQLEAFAAGQTYDCFGAGFELARTHTRSPGIQGGRMLLLDRVSELAIDGGPWGRGYLRAELDIHPQQWFFDGHFKNDPCMPGTLMFEACLQAMALYLAACGYTLKRDGWRFQPVPELSYALQCRGQVTPASRLLVTEVYIEERSAGPQPTIWADLLCTVDGLKAFHARRVA
;
A
#
# COMPACT_ATOMS: atom_id res chain seq x y z
N ILE A 1 -19.56 17.25 28.49
CA ILE A 1 -18.63 18.10 27.71
C ILE A 1 -17.25 18.13 28.37
N LEU A 2 -17.14 18.40 29.67
CA LEU A 2 -15.84 18.38 30.37
C LEU A 2 -15.44 17.02 31.00
N GLY A 3 -16.40 16.11 31.21
CA GLY A 3 -16.12 14.86 31.95
C GLY A 3 -15.73 15.19 33.39
N GLN A 4 -14.61 14.63 33.88
CA GLN A 4 -14.04 14.98 35.20
C GLN A 4 -13.04 16.15 35.17
N ARG A 5 -12.91 16.86 34.04
CA ARG A 5 -11.90 17.92 33.88
C ARG A 5 -12.46 19.26 34.33
N GLU A 6 -11.64 20.06 35.03
CA GLU A 6 -12.02 21.40 35.49
C GLU A 6 -11.92 22.48 34.39
N ALA A 7 -11.19 22.20 33.30
CA ALA A 7 -10.97 23.14 32.22
C ALA A 7 -11.09 22.49 30.82
N LEU A 8 -11.58 23.28 29.86
CA LEU A 8 -11.56 22.96 28.43
C LEU A 8 -10.40 23.74 27.79
N VAL A 9 -9.46 23.04 27.17
CA VAL A 9 -8.37 23.67 26.41
C VAL A 9 -8.71 23.59 24.93
N LEU A 10 -8.72 24.75 24.25
CA LEU A 10 -9.00 24.88 22.82
C LEU A 10 -7.75 25.41 22.11
N SER A 11 -7.37 24.76 21.02
CA SER A 11 -6.28 25.19 20.14
C SER A 11 -6.83 26.13 19.08
N LEU A 12 -6.31 27.36 19.04
CA LEU A 12 -6.77 28.46 18.16
C LEU A 12 -5.99 28.56 16.84
N ASP A 13 -5.00 27.68 16.68
CA ASP A 13 -4.04 27.61 15.59
C ASP A 13 -4.46 26.64 14.46
N ARG A 14 -5.64 26.01 14.58
CA ARG A 14 -6.25 25.22 13.50
C ARG A 14 -6.91 26.12 12.46
N ARG A 15 -6.60 25.91 11.18
CA ARG A 15 -7.28 26.59 10.05
C ARG A 15 -8.80 26.40 10.18
N ASN A 16 -9.54 27.50 10.10
CA ASN A 16 -11.00 27.60 10.26
C ASN A 16 -11.54 27.36 11.69
N GLN A 17 -10.71 27.38 12.73
CA GLN A 17 -11.16 27.38 14.14
C GLN A 17 -10.59 28.60 14.91
N GLY A 18 -10.82 29.79 14.36
CA GLY A 18 -10.53 31.05 15.04
C GLY A 18 -11.57 31.36 16.13
N LEU A 19 -12.08 32.59 16.15
CA LEU A 19 -13.07 33.04 17.13
C LEU A 19 -14.35 32.18 17.16
N GLU A 20 -14.74 31.61 16.01
CA GLU A 20 -15.89 30.71 15.89
C GLU A 20 -15.73 29.44 16.73
N GLY A 21 -14.53 28.90 16.87
CA GLY A 21 -14.26 27.73 17.71
C GLY A 21 -14.46 28.02 19.20
N VAL A 22 -14.05 29.22 19.64
CA VAL A 22 -14.26 29.70 21.01
C VAL A 22 -15.75 29.91 21.28
N LEU A 23 -16.46 30.56 20.36
CA LEU A 23 -17.90 30.82 20.49
C LEU A 23 -18.73 29.53 20.47
N GLY A 24 -18.38 28.57 19.62
CA GLY A 24 -19.03 27.26 19.56
C GLY A 24 -18.83 26.45 20.85
N ALA A 25 -17.63 26.46 21.42
CA ALA A 25 -17.35 25.80 22.68
C ALA A 25 -18.06 26.47 23.86
N ALA A 26 -18.08 27.80 23.89
CA ALA A 26 -18.84 28.57 24.87
C ALA A 26 -20.35 28.23 24.79
N ALA A 27 -20.94 28.26 23.59
CA ALA A 27 -22.34 27.90 23.39
C ALA A 27 -22.67 26.48 23.86
N ALA A 28 -21.79 25.52 23.59
CA ALA A 28 -21.96 24.14 24.04
C ALA A 28 -21.92 24.01 25.57
N LEU A 29 -21.01 24.74 26.25
CA LEU A 29 -20.94 24.78 27.71
C LEU A 29 -22.17 25.46 28.34
N TRP A 30 -22.68 26.52 27.71
CA TRP A 30 -23.91 27.18 28.14
C TRP A 30 -25.13 26.27 28.07
N VAL A 31 -25.31 25.54 26.96
CA VAL A 31 -26.37 24.54 26.81
C VAL A 31 -26.24 23.41 27.85
N ALA A 32 -25.01 23.12 28.28
CA ALA A 32 -24.74 22.15 29.34
C ALA A 32 -24.90 22.72 30.78
N GLY A 33 -25.38 23.97 30.92
CA GLY A 33 -25.72 24.58 32.21
C GLY A 33 -24.58 25.34 32.88
N VAL A 34 -23.48 25.61 32.18
CA VAL A 34 -22.40 26.48 32.69
C VAL A 34 -22.79 27.94 32.46
N GLU A 35 -22.78 28.75 33.52
CA GLU A 35 -23.04 30.19 33.38
C GLU A 35 -21.96 30.87 32.54
N ILE A 36 -22.40 31.77 31.64
CA ILE A 36 -21.51 32.57 30.81
C ILE A 36 -21.68 34.04 31.16
N ASP A 37 -20.57 34.72 31.42
CA ASP A 37 -20.51 36.17 31.50
C ASP A 37 -20.49 36.78 30.09
N LEU A 38 -21.68 37.09 29.58
CA LEU A 38 -21.85 37.73 28.28
C LEU A 38 -21.26 39.15 28.24
N ALA A 39 -21.19 39.85 29.36
CA ALA A 39 -20.65 41.21 29.41
C ALA A 39 -19.13 41.20 29.24
N ALA A 40 -18.43 40.26 29.88
CA ALA A 40 -16.99 40.06 29.72
C ALA A 40 -16.62 39.64 28.28
N LEU A 41 -17.45 38.79 27.65
CA LEU A 41 -17.26 38.38 26.26
C LEU A 41 -17.43 39.57 25.30
N GLN A 42 -18.50 40.36 25.46
CA GLN A 42 -18.75 41.55 24.64
C GLN A 42 -17.65 42.60 24.79
N HIS A 43 -17.14 42.81 26.01
CA HIS A 43 -16.03 43.72 26.26
C HIS A 43 -14.75 43.26 25.54
N SER A 44 -14.47 41.96 25.54
CA SER A 44 -13.27 41.39 24.90
C SER A 44 -13.34 41.38 23.37
N LEU A 45 -14.57 41.37 22.82
CA LEU A 45 -14.82 41.43 21.37
C LEU A 45 -14.98 42.86 20.84
N ALA A 46 -15.03 43.85 21.73
CA ALA A 46 -15.16 45.24 21.32
C ALA A 46 -13.91 45.67 20.52
N PRO A 47 -14.09 46.36 19.38
CA PRO A 47 -12.97 46.90 18.64
C PRO A 47 -12.20 47.90 19.53
N PRO A 48 -10.85 47.90 19.50
CA PRO A 48 -10.06 48.84 20.28
C PRO A 48 -10.40 50.28 19.86
N ALA A 49 -10.50 51.19 20.85
CA ALA A 49 -10.89 52.58 20.63
C ALA A 49 -9.91 53.35 19.72
N GLU A 50 -8.67 52.89 19.59
CA GLU A 50 -7.68 53.43 18.65
C GLU A 50 -6.94 52.28 17.95
N ASN A 51 -6.86 52.34 16.62
CA ASN A 51 -5.94 51.51 15.86
C ASN A 51 -4.51 51.98 16.19
N PRO A 52 -3.64 51.13 16.76
CA PRO A 52 -2.26 51.52 17.03
C PRO A 52 -1.59 51.83 15.69
N THR A 53 -1.19 53.08 15.50
CA THR A 53 -0.41 53.48 14.34
C THR A 53 0.92 52.71 14.38
N PRO A 54 1.28 51.95 13.34
CA PRO A 54 2.47 51.11 13.37
C PRO A 54 3.70 51.98 13.56
N LYS A 55 4.34 51.87 14.74
CA LYS A 55 5.49 52.72 15.12
C LYS A 55 6.72 52.53 14.22
N ARG A 56 6.79 51.44 13.44
CA ARG A 56 7.83 51.19 12.43
C ARG A 56 7.29 50.33 11.28
N PRO A 57 7.42 50.75 10.01
CA PRO A 57 7.21 49.86 8.88
C PRO A 57 8.35 48.83 8.83
N MET A 58 8.01 47.55 8.95
CA MET A 58 8.98 46.48 8.64
C MET A 58 9.14 46.40 7.13
N ARG A 59 10.36 46.60 6.64
CA ARG A 59 10.73 46.41 5.24
C ARG A 59 11.47 45.09 5.10
N PHE A 60 10.99 44.23 4.20
CA PHE A 60 11.68 43.00 3.81
C PHE A 60 12.34 43.23 2.45
N ALA A 61 13.55 42.71 2.27
CA ALA A 61 14.20 42.74 0.96
C ALA A 61 13.46 41.77 0.02
N ALA A 62 13.17 42.21 -1.20
CA ALA A 62 12.44 41.42 -2.20
C ALA A 62 13.22 40.17 -2.67
N HIS A 63 14.51 40.10 -2.38
CA HIS A 63 15.39 38.98 -2.68
C HIS A 63 16.52 38.91 -1.66
N TRP A 64 17.04 37.71 -1.43
CA TRP A 64 18.23 37.50 -0.62
C TRP A 64 19.48 38.12 -1.30
N PRO A 65 20.50 38.55 -0.53
CA PRO A 65 21.74 39.02 -1.12
C PRO A 65 22.45 37.90 -1.89
N GLU A 66 23.07 38.26 -3.01
CA GLU A 66 23.79 37.34 -3.89
C GLU A 66 24.94 36.63 -3.15
N VAL A 67 24.92 35.29 -3.15
CA VAL A 67 25.95 34.46 -2.52
C VAL A 67 27.16 34.39 -3.45
N LYS A 68 28.21 35.17 -3.15
CA LYS A 68 29.49 35.08 -3.85
C LYS A 68 30.36 33.97 -3.26
N LEU A 69 30.34 32.81 -3.92
CA LEU A 69 31.25 31.71 -3.59
C LEU A 69 32.69 32.11 -3.95
N GLN A 70 33.59 32.11 -2.97
CA GLN A 70 35.02 32.28 -3.24
C GLN A 70 35.54 31.09 -4.04
N LYS A 71 36.00 31.33 -5.26
CA LYS A 71 36.79 30.35 -6.03
C LYS A 71 38.10 30.09 -5.27
N LYS A 72 38.17 28.98 -4.52
CA LYS A 72 39.47 28.42 -4.13
C LYS A 72 40.17 27.95 -5.39
N ALA A 73 41.32 28.56 -5.71
CA ALA A 73 42.22 28.06 -6.74
C ALA A 73 42.64 26.63 -6.37
N THR A 74 42.10 25.66 -7.09
CA THR A 74 42.46 24.25 -6.92
C THR A 74 43.77 24.04 -7.67
N ALA A 75 44.90 24.14 -6.96
CA ALA A 75 46.11 23.48 -7.42
C ALA A 75 45.82 21.98 -7.38
N LEU A 76 45.71 21.34 -8.55
CA LEU A 76 45.58 19.89 -8.68
C LEU A 76 46.74 19.21 -7.94
N GLN A 77 46.48 18.64 -6.76
CA GLN A 77 47.41 17.74 -6.10
C GLN A 77 47.45 16.44 -6.91
N ARG A 78 48.55 16.23 -7.65
CA ARG A 78 48.91 14.91 -8.18
C ARG A 78 49.34 14.03 -7.01
N MET A 79 48.50 13.08 -6.62
CA MET A 79 48.91 11.99 -5.72
C MET A 79 49.96 11.12 -6.41
N LEU A 80 51.02 10.79 -5.67
CA LEU A 80 51.95 9.73 -6.07
C LEU A 80 51.26 8.35 -5.92
N PRO A 81 51.61 7.35 -6.73
CA PRO A 81 51.01 6.01 -6.65
C PRO A 81 51.22 5.38 -5.27
N ALA A 82 50.21 4.65 -4.80
CA ALA A 82 50.26 3.96 -3.51
C ALA A 82 51.37 2.87 -3.48
N PRO A 83 52.13 2.74 -2.38
CA PRO A 83 53.12 1.68 -2.25
C PRO A 83 52.47 0.29 -2.13
N ALA A 84 53.12 -0.73 -2.69
CA ALA A 84 52.65 -2.11 -2.65
C ALA A 84 52.76 -2.71 -1.23
N LEU A 85 51.69 -3.36 -0.77
CA LEU A 85 51.64 -4.07 0.51
C LEU A 85 52.36 -5.42 0.45
N PRO A 86 53.05 -5.86 1.51
CA PRO A 86 53.70 -7.17 1.55
C PRO A 86 52.70 -8.34 1.63
N SER A 87 53.08 -9.48 1.04
CA SER A 87 52.31 -10.73 0.98
C SER A 87 52.01 -11.33 2.36
N VAL A 88 50.77 -11.76 2.59
CA VAL A 88 50.29 -12.34 3.86
C VAL A 88 50.48 -13.88 3.94
N PHE A 89 51.15 -14.50 2.95
CA PHE A 89 51.44 -15.93 3.00
C PHE A 89 52.76 -16.21 3.74
N GLY A 90 52.72 -16.20 5.07
CA GLY A 90 53.88 -16.51 5.91
C GLY A 90 53.57 -16.98 7.33
N TRP A 91 52.32 -17.38 7.63
CA TRP A 91 51.96 -17.86 8.96
C TRP A 91 51.66 -19.36 8.95
N SER A 92 52.51 -20.13 9.64
CA SER A 92 52.29 -21.55 9.96
C SER A 92 52.10 -21.69 11.47
N PRO A 93 50.99 -22.27 11.96
CA PRO A 93 50.84 -22.55 13.38
C PRO A 93 51.46 -23.92 13.71
N THR A 94 52.48 -23.91 14.58
CA THR A 94 52.98 -25.10 15.28
C THR A 94 51.92 -25.62 16.25
N ALA A 95 51.47 -26.85 16.06
CA ALA A 95 50.58 -27.56 16.96
C ALA A 95 51.34 -28.15 18.17
N SER A 96 50.77 -28.02 19.37
CA SER A 96 51.09 -28.86 20.53
C SER A 96 49.85 -29.70 20.90
N PRO A 97 50.02 -30.96 21.34
CA PRO A 97 48.95 -31.95 21.36
C PRO A 97 48.14 -31.90 22.66
N LEU A 98 46.81 -31.99 22.55
CA LEU A 98 45.90 -32.28 23.66
C LEU A 98 45.38 -33.71 23.56
N ALA A 99 45.33 -34.35 24.72
CA ALA A 99 45.21 -35.79 24.92
C ALA A 99 43.85 -36.40 24.52
N LYS A 100 43.90 -37.68 24.15
CA LYS A 100 42.78 -38.56 23.78
C LYS A 100 41.84 -38.82 24.96
N ALA A 101 40.53 -38.78 24.72
CA ALA A 101 39.52 -39.47 25.52
C ALA A 101 38.44 -40.12 24.62
N GLY A 102 38.38 -41.46 24.71
CA GLY A 102 37.24 -42.37 24.56
C GLY A 102 36.18 -42.18 23.47
N HIS A 103 36.18 -43.06 22.48
CA HIS A 103 35.03 -43.39 21.63
C HIS A 103 33.96 -44.19 22.39
N VAL A 104 32.69 -43.86 22.16
CA VAL A 104 31.54 -44.79 22.27
C VAL A 104 30.73 -44.64 20.98
N GLY A 105 30.51 -45.76 20.29
CA GLY A 105 29.97 -45.82 18.93
C GLY A 105 28.45 -45.66 18.81
N PRO A 106 27.92 -45.60 17.56
CA PRO A 106 26.53 -45.30 17.26
C PRO A 106 25.68 -46.58 17.21
N GLN A 107 24.46 -46.53 17.78
CA GLN A 107 23.43 -47.55 17.54
C GLN A 107 22.19 -46.91 16.91
N GLY A 108 21.91 -47.34 15.67
CA GLY A 108 20.56 -47.72 15.23
C GLY A 108 19.60 -46.62 14.79
N LEU A 109 19.82 -46.06 13.60
CA LEU A 109 18.73 -45.52 12.79
C LEU A 109 18.03 -46.69 12.07
N ARG A 110 16.74 -46.89 12.33
CA ARG A 110 15.85 -47.69 11.49
C ARG A 110 14.90 -46.77 10.75
N GLU A 111 14.90 -46.92 9.43
CA GLU A 111 13.97 -46.33 8.47
C GLU A 111 12.52 -46.74 8.78
N ALA A 112 11.59 -45.82 8.54
CA ALA A 112 10.19 -46.15 8.31
C ALA A 112 9.62 -45.25 7.19
N THR A 113 9.26 -45.93 6.11
CA THR A 113 8.59 -45.51 4.90
C THR A 113 7.23 -44.83 5.12
N ALA A 114 6.91 -43.89 4.23
CA ALA A 114 5.60 -43.25 4.10
C ALA A 114 4.50 -44.22 3.65
N PRO A 115 3.23 -43.91 3.97
CA PRO A 115 2.13 -44.22 3.06
C PRO A 115 1.28 -42.99 2.70
N ARG A 116 0.91 -42.95 1.41
CA ARG A 116 -0.19 -42.17 0.84
C ARG A 116 -1.54 -42.74 1.34
N HIS A 117 -2.53 -41.89 1.65
CA HIS A 117 -3.88 -41.90 1.06
C HIS A 117 -4.82 -40.87 1.72
N VAL A 118 -5.65 -40.27 0.86
CA VAL A 118 -6.71 -39.29 1.06
C VAL A 118 -8.00 -39.96 1.56
N ALA A 119 -8.72 -39.40 2.56
CA ALA A 119 -10.20 -39.28 2.58
C ALA A 119 -10.81 -38.83 3.93
N ARG A 120 -11.74 -37.86 3.85
CA ARG A 120 -13.00 -37.69 4.60
C ARG A 120 -12.94 -37.52 6.14
N TYR A 121 -13.08 -36.27 6.58
CA TYR A 121 -13.59 -35.96 7.92
C TYR A 121 -15.12 -35.98 7.91
N ALA A 122 -15.70 -37.02 8.52
CA ALA A 122 -17.08 -37.03 8.98
C ALA A 122 -17.17 -37.81 10.30
N ALA A 123 -17.58 -37.08 11.35
CA ALA A 123 -18.28 -37.50 12.56
C ALA A 123 -17.68 -38.56 13.51
N ASN A 124 -17.90 -38.27 14.79
CA ASN A 124 -17.91 -39.15 15.98
C ASN A 124 -16.58 -39.37 16.70
N VAL A 125 -16.26 -38.43 17.59
CA VAL A 125 -15.43 -38.70 18.78
C VAL A 125 -16.38 -39.07 19.93
N THR A 126 -16.46 -40.36 20.23
CA THR A 126 -16.97 -40.90 21.50
C THR A 126 -15.93 -40.66 22.59
N TYR A 127 -16.29 -39.94 23.65
CA TYR A 127 -15.48 -39.84 24.87
C TYR A 127 -15.68 -41.09 25.73
N ASP A 128 -14.59 -41.81 25.97
CA ASP A 128 -14.52 -42.90 26.94
C ASP A 128 -14.47 -42.31 28.37
N GLN A 129 -15.25 -42.88 29.29
CA GLN A 129 -15.31 -42.42 30.68
C GLN A 129 -14.22 -43.09 31.53
N PRO A 130 -13.44 -42.34 32.33
CA PRO A 130 -12.74 -42.92 33.45
C PRO A 130 -13.67 -42.97 34.67
N GLN A 131 -13.90 -44.17 35.21
CA GLN A 131 -14.53 -44.34 36.51
C GLN A 131 -13.53 -44.14 37.67
N THR A 132 -14.08 -43.57 38.72
CA THR A 132 -13.75 -43.68 40.16
C THR A 132 -12.89 -42.60 40.81
N GLY A 133 -13.49 -41.97 41.84
CA GLY A 133 -12.80 -41.74 43.11
C GLY A 133 -12.37 -40.32 43.45
N VAL A 134 -13.25 -39.30 43.42
CA VAL A 134 -12.95 -38.03 44.13
C VAL A 134 -14.18 -37.52 44.88
N VAL A 135 -13.97 -37.23 46.15
CA VAL A 135 -14.91 -36.65 47.12
C VAL A 135 -15.61 -35.43 46.49
N ARG A 136 -16.93 -35.50 46.33
CA ARG A 136 -17.74 -34.45 45.70
C ARG A 136 -17.95 -33.27 46.64
N HIS A 137 -17.01 -32.32 46.64
CA HIS A 137 -17.19 -31.04 47.33
C HIS A 137 -18.37 -30.27 46.69
N PRO A 138 -19.31 -29.68 47.46
CA PRO A 138 -20.49 -28.99 46.93
C PRO A 138 -20.15 -27.84 45.95
N ALA A 139 -18.95 -27.25 46.06
CA ALA A 139 -18.43 -26.26 45.12
C ALA A 139 -18.26 -26.79 43.68
N HIS A 140 -17.94 -28.08 43.48
CA HIS A 140 -17.76 -28.65 42.15
C HIS A 140 -19.08 -28.73 41.36
N ARG A 141 -20.21 -28.97 42.06
CA ARG A 141 -21.55 -28.89 41.44
C ARG A 141 -21.93 -27.48 41.05
N ALA A 142 -21.52 -26.47 41.83
CA ALA A 142 -21.76 -25.07 41.50
C ALA A 142 -20.98 -24.65 40.25
N VAL A 143 -19.69 -25.01 40.17
CA VAL A 143 -18.85 -24.72 39.00
C VAL A 143 -19.35 -25.43 37.74
N GLN A 144 -19.75 -26.70 37.83
CA GLN A 144 -20.34 -27.42 36.69
C GLN A 144 -21.66 -26.81 36.20
N ARG A 145 -22.52 -26.33 37.11
CA ARG A 145 -23.76 -25.61 36.73
C ARG A 145 -23.43 -24.29 36.03
N GLN A 146 -22.42 -23.58 36.49
CA GLN A 146 -22.03 -22.29 35.91
C GLN A 146 -21.39 -22.45 34.52
N LEU A 147 -20.56 -23.48 34.33
CA LEU A 147 -20.03 -23.85 33.01
C LEU A 147 -21.14 -24.31 32.04
N ALA A 148 -22.13 -25.05 32.52
CA ALA A 148 -23.29 -25.45 31.70
C ALA A 148 -24.15 -24.23 31.31
N GLN A 149 -24.36 -23.28 32.23
CA GLN A 149 -25.07 -22.03 31.93
C GLN A 149 -24.32 -21.16 30.93
N LEU A 150 -22.99 -21.04 31.04
CA LEU A 150 -22.15 -20.32 30.07
C LEU A 150 -22.19 -20.98 28.69
N SER A 151 -22.09 -22.31 28.62
CA SER A 151 -22.20 -23.05 27.36
C SER A 151 -23.59 -22.90 26.71
N GLN A 152 -24.65 -22.88 27.52
CA GLN A 152 -26.01 -22.68 27.03
C GLN A 152 -26.22 -21.25 26.53
N ALA A 153 -25.70 -20.24 27.24
CA ALA A 153 -25.73 -18.84 26.80
C ALA A 153 -24.94 -18.63 25.50
N GLN A 154 -23.77 -19.24 25.37
CA GLN A 154 -22.95 -19.17 24.14
C GLN A 154 -23.67 -19.84 22.97
N SER A 155 -24.33 -20.98 23.19
CA SER A 155 -25.11 -21.66 22.15
C SER A 155 -26.31 -20.81 21.71
N GLN A 156 -27.01 -20.17 22.66
CA GLN A 156 -28.11 -19.25 22.37
C GLN A 156 -27.64 -18.01 21.60
N TYR A 157 -26.47 -17.47 21.93
CA TYR A 157 -25.87 -16.35 21.21
C TYR A 157 -25.51 -16.71 19.77
N LEU A 158 -24.88 -17.87 19.54
CA LEU A 158 -24.55 -18.36 18.21
C LEU A 158 -25.81 -18.61 17.37
N HIS A 159 -26.86 -19.17 17.97
CA HIS A 159 -28.15 -19.32 17.30
C HIS A 159 -28.79 -17.98 16.94
N ALA A 160 -28.81 -17.02 17.87
CA ALA A 160 -29.34 -15.68 17.63
C ALA A 160 -28.59 -14.97 16.49
N MET A 161 -27.26 -15.07 16.47
CA MET A 161 -26.41 -14.48 15.44
C MET A 161 -26.62 -15.13 14.07
N SER A 162 -26.74 -16.47 14.02
CA SER A 162 -27.08 -17.19 12.80
C SER A 162 -28.46 -16.80 12.27
N SER A 163 -29.46 -16.66 13.14
CA SER A 163 -30.81 -16.25 12.72
C SER A 163 -30.87 -14.81 12.22
N ALA A 164 -30.13 -13.89 12.85
CA ALA A 164 -30.04 -12.50 12.42
C ALA A 164 -29.35 -12.38 11.05
N GLN A 165 -28.29 -13.15 10.81
CA GLN A 165 -27.59 -13.17 9.53
C GLN A 165 -28.46 -13.78 8.42
N GLN A 166 -29.23 -14.83 8.71
CA GLN A 166 -30.21 -15.37 7.77
C GLN A 166 -31.33 -14.37 7.44
N GLN A 167 -31.85 -13.65 8.45
CA GLN A 167 -32.83 -12.59 8.24
C GLN A 167 -32.28 -11.45 7.39
N PHE A 168 -31.04 -11.01 7.65
CA PHE A 168 -30.36 -10.00 6.86
C PHE A 168 -30.20 -10.42 5.39
N LEU A 169 -29.73 -11.64 5.14
CA LEU A 169 -29.60 -12.17 3.78
C LEU A 169 -30.97 -12.31 3.09
N SER A 170 -32.02 -12.71 3.83
CA SER A 170 -33.37 -12.79 3.28
C SER A 170 -33.94 -11.41 2.92
N LEU A 171 -33.69 -10.39 3.75
CA LEU A 171 -34.08 -9.00 3.48
C LEU A 171 -33.32 -8.44 2.28
N GLN A 172 -32.03 -8.75 2.16
CA GLN A 172 -31.22 -8.35 1.00
C GLN A 172 -31.74 -8.97 -0.29
N ALA A 173 -32.07 -10.28 -0.28
CA ALA A 173 -32.65 -10.97 -1.43
C ALA A 173 -34.05 -10.42 -1.79
N HIS A 174 -34.87 -10.10 -0.78
CA HIS A 174 -36.18 -9.49 -0.99
C HIS A 174 -36.09 -8.04 -1.51
N ALA A 175 -35.14 -7.25 -1.01
CA ALA A 175 -34.85 -5.90 -1.49
C ALA A 175 -34.35 -5.92 -2.94
N GLN A 176 -33.47 -6.86 -3.30
CA GLN A 176 -33.07 -7.07 -4.70
C GLN A 176 -34.27 -7.44 -5.57
N THR A 177 -35.14 -8.36 -5.11
CA THR A 177 -36.33 -8.76 -5.87
C THR A 177 -37.29 -7.59 -6.08
N LEU A 178 -37.52 -6.74 -5.07
CA LEU A 178 -38.37 -5.55 -5.18
C LEU A 178 -37.74 -4.45 -6.05
N LEU A 179 -36.40 -4.31 -6.03
CA LEU A 179 -35.66 -3.37 -6.88
C LEU A 179 -35.69 -3.78 -8.36
N PHE A 180 -35.82 -5.08 -8.67
CA PHE A 180 -35.89 -5.60 -10.04
C PHE A 180 -37.30 -5.97 -10.53
N ALA A 181 -38.31 -5.99 -9.65
CA ALA A 181 -39.72 -6.28 -10.01
C ALA A 181 -40.45 -5.15 -10.77
N HIS A 182 -39.79 -4.01 -11.02
CA HIS A 182 -40.36 -2.87 -11.77
C HIS A 182 -39.62 -2.53 -13.08
N ARG A 183 -39.07 -3.54 -13.74
CA ARG A 183 -38.80 -3.45 -15.18
C ARG A 183 -39.29 -4.73 -15.86
N GLU A 184 -40.47 -4.64 -16.48
CA GLU A 184 -40.94 -5.64 -17.43
C GLU A 184 -39.88 -5.83 -18.52
N PHE A 185 -39.20 -6.97 -18.49
CA PHE A 185 -38.37 -7.45 -19.58
C PHE A 185 -39.18 -8.54 -20.28
N THR A 186 -39.60 -8.31 -21.52
CA THR A 186 -40.22 -9.33 -22.36
C THR A 186 -39.11 -10.26 -22.87
N PRO A 187 -39.11 -11.56 -22.53
CA PRO A 187 -38.07 -12.47 -22.98
C PRO A 187 -38.45 -13.06 -24.34
N GLN A 188 -37.64 -12.78 -25.36
CA GLN A 188 -37.67 -13.56 -26.60
C GLN A 188 -36.90 -14.86 -26.36
N ALA A 189 -37.63 -15.98 -26.40
CA ALA A 189 -37.16 -17.31 -26.05
C ALA A 189 -36.12 -17.85 -27.04
N ASN A 190 -34.92 -18.17 -26.56
CA ASN A 190 -34.07 -19.18 -27.16
C ASN A 190 -33.92 -20.35 -26.16
N ARG A 191 -34.44 -21.50 -26.57
CA ARG A 191 -34.43 -22.75 -25.81
C ARG A 191 -33.03 -23.36 -25.82
N ILE A 192 -32.50 -23.68 -24.65
CA ILE A 192 -31.42 -24.65 -24.46
C ILE A 192 -32.03 -25.82 -23.65
N PRO A 193 -31.89 -27.08 -24.09
CA PRO A 193 -32.51 -28.21 -23.41
C PRO A 193 -31.75 -28.59 -22.13
N ALA A 194 -32.51 -28.83 -21.07
CA ALA A 194 -32.06 -29.28 -19.77
C ALA A 194 -31.71 -30.77 -19.78
N ALA A 195 -30.57 -31.13 -19.18
CA ALA A 195 -30.37 -32.43 -18.55
C ALA A 195 -29.29 -32.30 -17.46
N ALA A 196 -29.74 -32.17 -16.22
CA ALA A 196 -28.93 -32.48 -15.05
C ALA A 196 -29.12 -33.97 -14.73
N THR A 197 -28.04 -34.74 -14.61
CA THR A 197 -28.06 -35.99 -13.85
C THR A 197 -26.72 -36.16 -13.14
N ALA A 198 -26.83 -36.41 -11.84
CA ALA A 198 -25.76 -36.58 -10.88
C ALA A 198 -24.72 -37.62 -11.32
N LEU A 199 -23.43 -37.31 -11.08
CA LEU A 199 -22.36 -38.29 -11.20
C LEU A 199 -21.65 -38.48 -9.87
N VAL A 200 -21.99 -39.63 -9.28
CA VAL A 200 -21.30 -40.33 -8.19
C VAL A 200 -19.90 -40.73 -8.66
N LEU A 201 -18.88 -40.37 -7.88
CA LEU A 201 -17.50 -40.81 -8.07
C LEU A 201 -17.34 -42.32 -7.85
N LYS A 202 -16.74 -43.01 -8.82
CA LYS A 202 -16.01 -44.28 -8.64
C LYS A 202 -14.64 -44.23 -9.34
N PRO A 203 -13.65 -44.99 -8.84
CA PRO A 203 -12.23 -44.71 -9.06
C PRO A 203 -11.67 -45.28 -10.36
N ALA A 204 -10.57 -44.68 -10.78
CA ALA A 204 -9.79 -44.96 -11.98
C ALA A 204 -9.30 -46.40 -12.08
N THR A 205 -9.29 -46.92 -13.31
CA THR A 205 -8.43 -48.02 -13.73
C THR A 205 -7.59 -47.52 -14.89
N ASP A 206 -6.29 -47.81 -14.78
CA ASP A 206 -5.26 -47.56 -15.77
C ASP A 206 -5.65 -48.11 -17.16
N ASN A 207 -5.32 -47.34 -18.20
CA ASN A 207 -4.65 -47.94 -19.35
C ASN A 207 -3.81 -46.89 -20.09
N LEU A 208 -2.50 -47.11 -20.01
CA LEU A 208 -1.46 -46.51 -20.81
C LEU A 208 -1.66 -46.86 -22.28
N GLN A 209 -1.75 -45.85 -23.15
CA GLN A 209 -1.25 -45.98 -24.52
C GLN A 209 -0.44 -44.75 -24.89
N SER A 210 0.83 -45.05 -25.12
CA SER A 210 1.90 -44.18 -25.59
C SER A 210 1.75 -43.84 -27.07
N THR A 211 1.82 -42.55 -27.41
CA THR A 211 2.32 -42.11 -28.73
C THR A 211 3.30 -40.96 -28.54
N THR A 212 4.57 -41.34 -28.50
CA THR A 212 5.77 -40.69 -29.04
C THR A 212 5.90 -39.17 -28.98
N SER A 213 6.83 -38.78 -28.12
CA SER A 213 7.59 -37.52 -28.04
C SER A 213 8.10 -37.03 -29.41
N GLN A 214 7.80 -35.76 -29.72
CA GLN A 214 8.69 -34.91 -30.51
C GLN A 214 9.24 -33.81 -29.59
N ALA A 215 10.57 -33.63 -29.66
CA ALA A 215 11.31 -32.64 -28.91
C ALA A 215 10.87 -31.21 -29.26
N PRO A 216 10.94 -30.25 -28.31
CA PRO A 216 10.49 -28.89 -28.55
C PRO A 216 11.45 -28.19 -29.51
N THR A 217 11.00 -27.98 -30.75
CA THR A 217 11.55 -26.96 -31.62
C THR A 217 11.29 -25.60 -30.97
N THR A 218 12.36 -24.84 -30.73
CA THR A 218 12.35 -23.45 -30.32
C THR A 218 11.46 -22.63 -31.26
N ASN A 219 10.19 -22.48 -30.89
CA ASN A 219 9.25 -21.64 -31.61
C ASN A 219 9.60 -20.18 -31.30
N ASN A 220 10.30 -19.57 -32.24
CA ASN A 220 10.42 -18.13 -32.40
C ASN A 220 9.02 -17.57 -32.74
N ARG A 221 8.12 -17.51 -31.75
CA ARG A 221 6.85 -16.78 -31.87
C ARG A 221 7.21 -15.30 -31.76
N GLN A 222 7.21 -14.58 -32.88
CA GLN A 222 7.05 -13.12 -32.81
C GLN A 222 5.65 -12.85 -32.22
N PRO A 223 5.53 -12.17 -31.06
CA PRO A 223 4.24 -11.66 -30.63
C PRO A 223 3.82 -10.58 -31.63
N THR A 224 2.67 -10.73 -32.26
CA THR A 224 2.07 -9.64 -33.02
C THR A 224 1.43 -8.69 -32.02
N ASP A 225 2.20 -7.72 -31.53
CA ASP A 225 1.71 -6.68 -30.63
C ASP A 225 0.44 -6.03 -31.20
N ARG A 226 -0.63 -5.98 -30.39
CA ARG A 226 -1.87 -5.29 -30.76
C ARG A 226 -1.68 -3.78 -30.79
N PHE A 227 -0.89 -3.25 -29.86
CA PHE A 227 -0.34 -1.90 -29.86
C PHE A 227 1.10 -1.88 -29.39
N THR A 228 1.96 -1.23 -30.18
CA THR A 228 3.39 -1.04 -29.92
C THR A 228 3.65 0.10 -28.94
N ARG A 229 4.85 0.18 -28.37
CA ARG A 229 5.29 1.29 -27.50
C ARG A 229 4.98 2.68 -28.08
N ALA A 230 5.29 2.90 -29.35
CA ALA A 230 5.04 4.17 -30.02
C ALA A 230 3.55 4.53 -30.04
N GLN A 231 2.67 3.54 -30.19
CA GLN A 231 1.22 3.75 -30.12
C GLN A 231 0.75 4.01 -28.68
N LEU A 232 1.40 3.43 -27.66
CA LEU A 232 1.13 3.76 -26.26
C LEU A 232 1.54 5.20 -25.93
N GLU A 233 2.62 5.71 -26.52
CA GLU A 233 3.01 7.11 -26.40
C GLU A 233 2.00 8.06 -27.09
N ILE A 234 1.41 7.63 -28.20
CA ILE A 234 0.27 8.35 -28.81
C ILE A 234 -0.96 8.31 -27.88
N HIS A 235 -1.23 7.21 -27.18
CA HIS A 235 -2.30 7.17 -26.17
C HIS A 235 -2.04 8.17 -25.03
N ALA A 236 -0.80 8.22 -24.54
CA ALA A 236 -0.40 9.05 -23.42
C ALA A 236 -0.36 10.56 -23.72
N ASP A 237 0.03 10.97 -24.94
CA ASP A 237 0.16 12.39 -25.29
C ASP A 237 -0.53 12.78 -26.61
N GLY A 238 -0.58 11.91 -27.61
CA GLY A 238 -1.07 12.22 -28.95
C GLY A 238 -2.60 12.24 -29.13
N ARG A 239 -3.05 12.12 -30.38
CA ARG A 239 -4.46 12.00 -30.75
C ARG A 239 -4.89 10.55 -30.63
N ILE A 240 -5.94 10.28 -29.88
CA ILE A 240 -6.43 8.91 -29.68
C ILE A 240 -7.00 8.34 -30.98
N SER A 241 -7.61 9.16 -31.83
CA SER A 241 -8.14 8.67 -33.12
C SER A 241 -7.06 8.12 -34.07
N GLU A 242 -5.78 8.46 -33.87
CA GLU A 242 -4.67 7.90 -34.65
C GLU A 242 -4.45 6.41 -34.35
N ILE A 243 -4.79 5.95 -33.15
CA ILE A 243 -4.60 4.55 -32.72
C ILE A 243 -5.94 3.79 -32.60
N PHE A 244 -7.03 4.45 -32.24
CA PHE A 244 -8.34 3.82 -32.06
C PHE A 244 -9.27 3.99 -33.27
N GLY A 245 -8.90 4.84 -34.22
CA GLY A 245 -9.67 5.08 -35.44
C GLY A 245 -10.60 6.30 -35.37
N ARG A 246 -11.21 6.63 -36.50
CA ARG A 246 -11.95 7.89 -36.72
C ARG A 246 -13.17 8.09 -35.82
N GLU A 247 -13.73 7.00 -35.29
CA GLU A 247 -14.87 7.05 -34.35
C GLU A 247 -14.52 7.80 -33.05
N PHE A 248 -13.23 7.82 -32.69
CA PHE A 248 -12.70 8.55 -31.53
C PHE A 248 -12.25 9.98 -31.85
N ALA A 249 -12.49 10.50 -33.06
CA ALA A 249 -12.02 11.85 -33.44
C ALA A 249 -12.63 12.96 -32.58
N THR A 250 -13.85 12.76 -32.07
CA THR A 250 -14.53 13.75 -31.20
C THR A 250 -13.76 14.02 -29.91
N GLN A 251 -13.16 12.98 -29.30
CA GLN A 251 -12.47 13.15 -28.01
C GLN A 251 -11.09 13.80 -28.13
N ASP A 252 -10.49 13.84 -29.32
CA ASP A 252 -9.19 14.51 -29.52
C ASP A 252 -9.26 16.03 -29.30
N GLY A 253 -10.46 16.60 -29.30
CA GLY A 253 -10.71 18.00 -28.98
C GLY A 253 -10.86 18.30 -27.50
N TYR A 254 -10.95 17.28 -26.62
CA TYR A 254 -11.12 17.51 -25.19
C TYR A 254 -9.79 17.92 -24.54
N ALA A 255 -9.85 18.95 -23.69
CA ALA A 255 -8.67 19.44 -22.98
C ALA A 255 -8.09 18.38 -22.02
N ARG A 256 -8.97 17.59 -21.40
CA ARG A 256 -8.63 16.44 -20.54
C ARG A 256 -9.34 15.22 -21.08
N GLN A 257 -8.74 14.05 -20.94
CA GLN A 257 -9.30 12.78 -21.37
C GLN A 257 -8.55 11.65 -20.69
N VAL A 258 -9.10 10.44 -20.69
CA VAL A 258 -8.48 9.30 -20.02
C VAL A 258 -7.34 8.77 -20.87
N ARG A 259 -6.14 8.80 -20.29
CA ARG A 259 -4.87 8.45 -20.93
C ARG A 259 -4.02 7.66 -19.97
N MET A 260 -3.17 6.79 -20.51
CA MET A 260 -2.02 6.32 -19.74
C MET A 260 -1.08 7.50 -19.43
N PRO A 261 -0.29 7.40 -18.35
CA PRO A 261 0.82 8.30 -18.07
C PRO A 261 1.79 8.43 -19.25
N ARG A 262 2.49 9.57 -19.32
CA ARG A 262 3.59 9.85 -20.24
C ARG A 262 4.92 9.34 -19.66
N PRO A 263 5.94 9.08 -20.50
CA PRO A 263 7.29 8.84 -20.02
C PRO A 263 7.73 9.92 -19.01
N PRO A 264 8.43 9.54 -17.92
CA PRO A 264 8.95 8.21 -17.62
C PRO A 264 7.93 7.25 -16.98
N LEU A 265 6.71 7.69 -16.67
CA LEU A 265 5.68 6.89 -16.00
C LEU A 265 4.85 6.03 -16.96
N LEU A 266 5.03 6.15 -18.28
CA LEU A 266 4.55 5.15 -19.22
C LEU A 266 5.37 3.87 -19.05
N LEU A 267 4.87 2.92 -18.26
CA LEU A 267 5.56 1.68 -17.90
C LEU A 267 5.12 0.46 -18.71
N ALA A 268 4.03 0.53 -19.48
CA ALA A 268 3.69 -0.53 -20.42
C ALA A 268 4.54 -0.38 -21.70
N ASP A 269 5.16 -1.46 -22.18
CA ASP A 269 5.94 -1.44 -23.42
C ASP A 269 5.08 -1.80 -24.63
N ARG A 270 4.07 -2.66 -24.43
CA ARG A 270 3.18 -3.11 -25.50
C ARG A 270 1.86 -3.64 -24.94
N VAL A 271 0.83 -3.58 -25.77
CA VAL A 271 -0.44 -4.27 -25.57
C VAL A 271 -0.43 -5.51 -26.45
N VAL A 272 -0.56 -6.67 -25.83
CA VAL A 272 -0.62 -7.98 -26.49
C VAL A 272 -2.04 -8.27 -26.97
N ALA A 273 -3.04 -7.93 -26.16
CA ALA A 273 -4.44 -8.13 -26.49
C ALA A 273 -5.32 -7.03 -25.89
N ILE A 274 -6.42 -6.71 -26.57
CA ILE A 274 -7.52 -5.92 -26.03
C ILE A 274 -8.83 -6.54 -26.49
N GLU A 275 -9.73 -6.78 -25.55
CA GLU A 275 -11.01 -7.44 -25.76
C GLU A 275 -12.14 -6.53 -25.25
N GLY A 276 -13.23 -6.50 -26.00
CA GLY A 276 -14.35 -5.59 -25.81
C GLY A 276 -14.55 -4.68 -27.03
N PRO A 277 -15.81 -4.41 -27.43
CA PRO A 277 -16.07 -3.56 -28.58
C PRO A 277 -15.60 -2.12 -28.33
N PRO A 278 -14.92 -1.48 -29.30
CA PRO A 278 -14.51 -0.08 -29.16
C PRO A 278 -15.74 0.81 -28.97
N GLY A 279 -15.62 1.83 -28.11
CA GLY A 279 -16.68 2.81 -27.88
C GLY A 279 -17.88 2.31 -27.09
N VAL A 280 -17.83 1.09 -26.56
CA VAL A 280 -18.91 0.49 -25.75
C VAL A 280 -18.43 0.26 -24.33
N LEU A 281 -19.07 0.95 -23.37
CA LEU A 281 -18.84 0.71 -21.94
C LEU A 281 -19.39 -0.65 -21.53
N GLY A 282 -18.57 -1.45 -20.84
CA GLY A 282 -18.96 -2.75 -20.35
C GLY A 282 -17.79 -3.53 -19.78
N GLN A 283 -17.94 -4.85 -19.74
CA GLN A 283 -16.82 -5.74 -19.44
C GLN A 283 -15.81 -5.71 -20.59
N GLY A 284 -14.55 -5.89 -20.25
CA GLY A 284 -13.45 -5.93 -21.22
C GLY A 284 -12.18 -6.41 -20.56
N ARG A 285 -11.19 -6.74 -21.38
CA ARG A 285 -9.90 -7.27 -20.94
C ARG A 285 -8.78 -6.63 -21.74
N ILE A 286 -7.67 -6.34 -21.09
CA ILE A 286 -6.45 -5.85 -21.74
C ILE A 286 -5.25 -6.59 -21.19
N VAL A 287 -4.37 -6.99 -22.08
CA VAL A 287 -3.13 -7.68 -21.75
C VAL A 287 -1.95 -6.84 -22.19
N THR A 288 -1.07 -6.51 -21.26
CA THR A 288 0.13 -5.70 -21.54
C THR A 288 1.40 -6.38 -21.06
N GLU A 289 2.51 -6.05 -21.71
CA GLU A 289 3.84 -6.43 -21.25
C GLU A 289 4.68 -5.21 -20.87
N THR A 290 5.50 -5.37 -19.83
CA THR A 290 6.48 -4.39 -19.35
C THR A 290 7.85 -5.05 -19.25
N ASP A 291 8.84 -4.53 -19.97
CA ASP A 291 10.24 -4.93 -19.88
C ASP A 291 10.95 -4.07 -18.83
N ILE A 292 11.33 -4.68 -17.70
CA ILE A 292 11.91 -3.93 -16.57
C ILE A 292 13.22 -3.24 -16.96
N ALA A 293 13.94 -3.77 -17.95
CA ALA A 293 15.16 -3.18 -18.49
C ALA A 293 14.95 -1.72 -18.98
N ASN A 294 13.75 -1.37 -19.45
CA ASN A 294 13.42 -0.02 -19.90
C ASN A 294 13.13 0.95 -18.73
N HIS A 295 13.11 0.43 -17.50
CA HIS A 295 12.72 1.15 -16.29
C HIS A 295 13.78 1.05 -15.18
N ASP A 296 15.06 0.91 -15.54
CA ASP A 296 16.19 0.84 -14.60
C ASP A 296 16.18 1.95 -13.54
N TRP A 297 15.73 3.15 -13.93
CA TRP A 297 15.58 4.31 -13.06
C TRP A 297 14.70 4.08 -11.83
N ALA A 298 13.76 3.13 -11.90
CA ALA A 298 12.83 2.75 -10.84
C ALA A 298 13.31 1.55 -10.03
N THR A 299 14.49 1.01 -10.36
CA THR A 299 15.05 -0.14 -9.66
C THR A 299 15.93 0.29 -8.49
N HIS A 300 15.95 -0.54 -7.46
CA HIS A 300 16.78 -0.40 -6.28
C HIS A 300 17.31 -1.77 -5.86
N CYS A 301 18.61 -1.86 -5.62
CA CYS A 301 19.29 -3.14 -5.41
C CYS A 301 18.98 -4.20 -6.49
N GLY A 302 18.81 -3.76 -7.75
CA GLY A 302 18.51 -4.64 -8.89
C GLY A 302 17.08 -5.19 -8.91
N ARG A 303 16.14 -4.53 -8.22
CA ARG A 303 14.73 -4.89 -8.13
C ARG A 303 13.83 -3.68 -8.39
N LEU A 304 12.72 -3.86 -9.10
CA LEU A 304 11.74 -2.78 -9.30
C LEU A 304 11.11 -2.37 -7.96
N ALA A 305 10.98 -1.06 -7.71
CA ALA A 305 10.27 -0.55 -6.54
C ALA A 305 8.82 -1.05 -6.48
N ALA A 306 8.33 -1.37 -5.29
CA ALA A 306 7.07 -2.06 -5.10
C ALA A 306 5.86 -1.23 -5.56
N GLY A 307 5.84 0.07 -5.25
CA GLY A 307 4.82 0.99 -5.76
C GLY A 307 4.86 1.11 -7.29
N VAL A 308 6.05 1.12 -7.90
CA VAL A 308 6.18 1.18 -9.36
C VAL A 308 5.68 -0.10 -10.02
N LEU A 309 5.86 -1.27 -9.39
CA LEU A 309 5.26 -2.52 -9.85
C LEU A 309 3.72 -2.45 -9.92
N ILE A 310 3.07 -1.77 -8.96
CA ILE A 310 1.62 -1.53 -9.03
C ILE A 310 1.29 -0.61 -10.22
N GLU A 311 2.08 0.45 -10.41
CA GLU A 311 1.89 1.44 -11.49
C GLU A 311 2.07 0.82 -12.89
N CYS A 312 2.84 -0.27 -13.02
CA CYS A 312 2.90 -1.03 -14.28
C CYS A 312 1.51 -1.54 -14.73
N GLY A 313 0.57 -1.75 -13.79
CA GLY A 313 -0.82 -2.14 -14.06
C GLY A 313 -1.74 -1.05 -14.62
N GLN A 314 -1.21 0.10 -15.07
CA GLN A 314 -1.95 1.28 -15.57
C GLN A 314 -2.80 1.08 -16.83
N ALA A 315 -2.83 -0.13 -17.43
CA ALA A 315 -3.48 -0.34 -18.72
C ALA A 315 -5.01 -0.38 -18.62
N ASP A 316 -5.57 -0.42 -17.41
CA ASP A 316 -6.99 -0.17 -17.15
C ASP A 316 -7.44 1.19 -17.73
N LEU A 317 -6.58 2.21 -17.68
CA LEU A 317 -6.78 3.52 -18.32
C LEU A 317 -6.94 3.41 -19.84
N MET A 318 -6.12 2.58 -20.49
CA MET A 318 -6.20 2.37 -21.94
C MET A 318 -7.45 1.59 -22.31
N LEU A 319 -7.81 0.57 -21.52
CA LEU A 319 -9.02 -0.22 -21.73
C LEU A 319 -10.30 0.61 -21.59
N VAL A 320 -10.41 1.44 -20.55
CA VAL A 320 -11.60 2.29 -20.36
C VAL A 320 -11.66 3.43 -21.39
N SER A 321 -10.50 3.93 -21.84
CA SER A 321 -10.38 4.84 -23.00
C SER A 321 -10.86 4.17 -24.29
N TRP A 322 -10.46 2.92 -24.55
CA TRP A 322 -10.94 2.10 -25.68
C TRP A 322 -12.45 1.87 -25.64
N GLN A 323 -13.04 1.70 -24.45
CA GLN A 323 -14.49 1.59 -24.26
C GLN A 323 -15.23 2.93 -24.44
N GLY A 324 -14.54 4.03 -24.75
CA GLY A 324 -15.16 5.31 -25.11
C GLY A 324 -15.69 6.13 -23.93
N ILE A 325 -15.08 6.00 -22.75
CA ILE A 325 -15.49 6.75 -21.55
C ILE A 325 -15.50 8.27 -21.77
N ASP A 326 -14.61 8.79 -22.62
CA ASP A 326 -14.51 10.24 -22.86
C ASP A 326 -15.68 10.83 -23.65
N ALA A 327 -16.47 10.03 -24.36
CA ALA A 327 -17.76 10.47 -24.91
C ALA A 327 -18.72 10.96 -23.80
N HIS A 328 -18.48 10.48 -22.57
CA HIS A 328 -19.22 10.83 -21.38
C HIS A 328 -18.51 11.87 -20.50
N ASN A 329 -17.18 11.80 -20.37
CA ASN A 329 -16.41 12.72 -19.53
C ASN A 329 -16.23 14.10 -20.17
N ARG A 330 -16.14 14.15 -21.51
CA ARG A 330 -16.08 15.39 -22.32
C ARG A 330 -15.04 16.43 -21.86
N GLY A 331 -13.96 15.98 -21.23
CA GLY A 331 -12.91 16.81 -20.63
C GLY A 331 -13.28 17.54 -19.34
N GLU A 332 -14.45 17.30 -18.79
CA GLU A 332 -14.91 17.86 -17.51
C GLU A 332 -14.52 16.97 -16.33
N ARG A 333 -14.42 15.65 -16.56
CA ARG A 333 -14.15 14.63 -15.55
C ARG A 333 -12.82 13.92 -15.77
N VAL A 334 -12.11 13.62 -14.68
CA VAL A 334 -10.79 12.99 -14.70
C VAL A 334 -10.78 11.68 -13.90
N TYR A 335 -9.94 10.74 -14.32
CA TYR A 335 -9.78 9.44 -13.67
C TYR A 335 -9.09 9.59 -12.31
N ARG A 336 -9.62 8.94 -11.27
CA ARG A 336 -8.90 8.70 -10.02
C ARG A 336 -9.12 7.27 -9.55
N LEU A 337 -8.04 6.59 -9.18
CA LEU A 337 -8.10 5.35 -8.42
C LEU A 337 -8.69 5.62 -7.04
N LEU A 338 -9.61 4.78 -6.59
CA LEU A 338 -10.29 4.87 -5.29
C LEU A 338 -9.79 3.83 -4.31
N GLY A 339 -9.32 2.68 -4.78
CA GLY A 339 -8.77 1.66 -3.91
C GLY A 339 -8.71 0.29 -4.57
N CYS A 340 -8.09 -0.64 -3.87
CA CYS A 340 -7.99 -2.04 -4.23
C CYS A 340 -7.52 -2.88 -3.05
N GLU A 341 -7.62 -4.19 -3.20
CA GLU A 341 -6.85 -5.17 -2.43
C GLU A 341 -5.66 -5.63 -3.26
N LEU A 342 -4.46 -5.49 -2.70
CA LEU A 342 -3.19 -5.77 -3.36
C LEU A 342 -2.47 -6.91 -2.67
N MET A 343 -1.92 -7.84 -3.45
CA MET A 343 -1.07 -8.91 -2.94
C MET A 343 0.18 -9.09 -3.80
N TYR A 344 1.35 -9.06 -3.17
CA TYR A 344 2.62 -9.39 -3.83
C TYR A 344 2.88 -10.89 -3.75
N HIS A 345 3.48 -11.43 -4.81
CA HIS A 345 3.82 -12.85 -4.90
C HIS A 345 5.32 -13.04 -5.13
N GLY A 346 6.00 -13.69 -4.18
CA GLY A 346 7.44 -13.93 -4.22
C GLY A 346 8.30 -12.66 -4.16
N ASP A 347 9.48 -12.71 -4.80
CA ASP A 347 10.41 -11.58 -4.86
C ASP A 347 9.93 -10.53 -5.89
N LEU A 348 10.34 -9.27 -5.70
CA LEU A 348 10.11 -8.19 -6.67
C LEU A 348 10.83 -8.49 -8.01
N PRO A 349 10.35 -7.93 -9.14
CA PRO A 349 10.95 -8.14 -10.44
C PRO A 349 12.39 -7.63 -10.53
N ALA A 350 13.25 -8.37 -11.23
CA ALA A 350 14.61 -7.97 -11.55
C ALA A 350 14.68 -7.21 -12.88
N LEU A 351 15.80 -6.53 -13.12
CA LEU A 351 16.01 -5.71 -14.32
C LEU A 351 15.87 -6.49 -15.64
N GLY A 352 16.15 -7.79 -15.65
CA GLY A 352 16.03 -8.64 -16.84
C GLY A 352 14.65 -9.25 -17.07
N ASP A 353 13.68 -8.96 -16.21
CA ASP A 353 12.36 -9.57 -16.28
C ASP A 353 11.44 -8.85 -17.27
N THR A 354 10.50 -9.59 -17.84
CA THR A 354 9.34 -9.07 -18.57
C THR A 354 8.08 -9.47 -17.82
N LEU A 355 7.28 -8.47 -17.45
CA LEU A 355 6.03 -8.66 -16.73
C LEU A 355 4.86 -8.70 -17.70
N HIS A 356 3.92 -9.60 -17.47
CA HIS A 356 2.70 -9.77 -18.24
C HIS A 356 1.49 -9.46 -17.35
N PHE A 357 0.82 -8.35 -17.60
CA PHE A 357 -0.39 -7.92 -16.89
C PHE A 357 -1.62 -8.34 -17.66
N ASP A 358 -2.55 -8.99 -16.97
CA ASP A 358 -3.85 -9.41 -17.49
C ASP A 358 -4.95 -8.72 -16.68
N ILE A 359 -5.53 -7.66 -17.24
CA ILE A 359 -6.43 -6.73 -16.56
C ILE A 359 -7.84 -6.87 -17.12
N GLU A 360 -8.81 -7.09 -16.23
CA GLU A 360 -10.22 -7.24 -16.57
C GLU A 360 -11.07 -6.16 -15.88
N LEU A 361 -11.98 -5.54 -16.64
CA LEU A 361 -13.03 -4.69 -16.07
C LEU A 361 -14.24 -5.55 -15.71
N ASP A 362 -14.55 -5.63 -14.41
CA ASP A 362 -15.67 -6.37 -13.86
C ASP A 362 -17.01 -5.73 -14.26
N GLY A 363 -17.03 -4.40 -14.36
CA GLY A 363 -18.20 -3.62 -14.77
C GLY A 363 -18.10 -2.14 -14.40
N HIS A 364 -19.22 -1.45 -14.60
CA HIS A 364 -19.37 -0.02 -14.37
C HIS A 364 -20.59 0.25 -13.49
N ALA A 365 -20.52 1.28 -12.65
CA ALA A 365 -21.68 1.82 -11.96
C ALA A 365 -21.82 3.31 -12.26
N ALA A 366 -23.07 3.77 -12.31
CA ALA A 366 -23.39 5.18 -12.46
C ALA A 366 -24.35 5.61 -11.35
N GLN A 367 -24.02 6.72 -10.68
CA GLN A 367 -24.91 7.38 -9.73
C GLN A 367 -24.96 8.88 -10.09
N GLY A 368 -26.08 9.30 -10.68
CA GLY A 368 -26.14 10.61 -11.34
C GLY A 368 -25.10 10.67 -12.46
N ASP A 369 -24.27 11.70 -12.43
CA ASP A 369 -23.20 11.90 -13.42
C ASP A 369 -21.86 11.24 -13.02
N VAL A 370 -21.73 10.78 -11.78
CA VAL A 370 -20.54 10.07 -11.30
C VAL A 370 -20.53 8.66 -11.89
N ARG A 371 -19.41 8.30 -12.48
CA ARG A 371 -19.16 6.96 -13.03
C ARG A 371 -18.03 6.30 -12.27
N LEU A 372 -18.25 5.04 -11.93
CA LEU A 372 -17.28 4.16 -11.29
C LEU A 372 -17.02 2.97 -12.19
N MET A 373 -15.78 2.49 -12.17
CA MET A 373 -15.37 1.24 -12.79
C MET A 373 -14.77 0.31 -11.74
N PHE A 374 -15.02 -0.98 -11.93
CA PHE A 374 -14.53 -2.05 -11.09
C PHE A 374 -13.63 -2.95 -11.92
N PHE A 375 -12.50 -3.36 -11.35
CA PHE A 375 -11.52 -4.15 -12.08
C PHE A 375 -10.71 -5.06 -11.16
N HIS A 376 -10.09 -6.05 -11.79
CA HIS A 376 -9.09 -6.89 -11.16
C HIS A 376 -8.02 -7.24 -12.18
N TYR A 377 -6.85 -7.65 -11.70
CA TYR A 377 -5.79 -8.12 -12.59
C TYR A 377 -4.80 -9.03 -11.89
N ASP A 378 -4.11 -9.84 -12.69
CA ASP A 378 -2.93 -10.59 -12.29
C ASP A 378 -1.73 -10.17 -13.15
N CYS A 379 -0.58 -10.01 -12.50
CA CYS A 379 0.72 -9.85 -13.16
C CYS A 379 1.49 -11.16 -13.05
N HIS A 380 2.08 -11.62 -14.15
CA HIS A 380 2.94 -12.80 -14.22
C HIS A 380 4.35 -12.41 -14.71
N ASN A 381 5.35 -13.14 -14.24
CA ASN A 381 6.74 -13.06 -14.65
C ASN A 381 7.19 -14.49 -15.00
N GLY A 382 7.17 -14.81 -16.29
CA GLY A 382 7.14 -16.21 -16.74
C GLY A 382 5.95 -16.96 -16.15
N ASP A 383 6.18 -18.16 -15.61
CA ASP A 383 5.14 -18.99 -14.99
C ASP A 383 4.77 -18.54 -13.55
N ARG A 384 5.49 -17.57 -12.99
CA ARG A 384 5.28 -17.12 -11.60
C ARG A 384 4.35 -15.92 -11.57
N ARG A 385 3.28 -16.01 -10.78
CA ARG A 385 2.48 -14.82 -10.42
C ARG A 385 3.34 -13.85 -9.61
N GLN A 386 3.27 -12.57 -9.94
CA GLN A 386 4.09 -11.51 -9.38
C GLN A 386 3.28 -10.52 -8.53
N LEU A 387 2.05 -10.20 -8.97
CA LEU A 387 1.13 -9.28 -8.30
C LEU A 387 -0.31 -9.72 -8.57
N SER A 388 -1.17 -9.63 -7.56
CA SER A 388 -2.62 -9.73 -7.72
C SER A 388 -3.27 -8.44 -7.23
N VAL A 389 -4.20 -7.91 -8.02
CA VAL A 389 -5.09 -6.81 -7.62
C VAL A 389 -6.52 -7.29 -7.70
N ARG A 390 -7.27 -7.10 -6.62
CA ARG A 390 -8.69 -7.46 -6.48
C ARG A 390 -9.47 -6.27 -5.97
N GLN A 391 -10.79 -6.30 -6.18
CA GLN A 391 -11.69 -5.22 -5.76
C GLN A 391 -11.20 -3.82 -6.18
N GLY A 392 -10.55 -3.73 -7.35
CA GLY A 392 -10.07 -2.48 -7.90
C GLY A 392 -11.24 -1.56 -8.20
N GLN A 393 -11.12 -0.31 -7.79
CA GLN A 393 -12.16 0.70 -7.94
C GLN A 393 -11.52 1.99 -8.44
N ALA A 394 -12.08 2.56 -9.50
CA ALA A 394 -11.74 3.89 -9.96
C ALA A 394 -13.00 4.67 -10.34
N GLY A 395 -12.89 5.98 -10.42
CA GLY A 395 -14.00 6.84 -10.80
C GLY A 395 -13.57 8.05 -11.62
N PHE A 396 -14.57 8.75 -12.16
CA PHE A 396 -14.40 9.92 -13.02
C PHE A 396 -15.07 11.14 -12.41
N PHE A 397 -14.25 12.11 -12.02
CA PHE A 397 -14.67 13.20 -11.13
C PHE A 397 -14.44 14.57 -11.74
N THR A 398 -15.34 15.52 -11.49
CA THR A 398 -15.10 16.94 -11.77
C THR A 398 -14.12 17.53 -10.77
N ALA A 399 -13.59 18.74 -11.07
CA ALA A 399 -12.73 19.44 -10.13
C ALA A 399 -13.43 19.74 -8.79
N ASP A 400 -14.71 20.10 -8.83
CA ASP A 400 -15.51 20.41 -7.64
C ASP A 400 -15.78 19.16 -6.80
N GLU A 401 -16.08 18.03 -7.43
CA GLU A 401 -16.26 16.74 -6.74
C GLU A 401 -14.97 16.29 -6.04
N LEU A 402 -13.82 16.49 -6.66
CA LEU A 402 -12.52 16.19 -6.04
C LEU A 402 -12.19 17.15 -4.89
N ALA A 403 -12.50 18.43 -5.03
CA ALA A 403 -12.30 19.43 -3.98
C ALA A 403 -13.22 19.20 -2.78
N ALA A 404 -14.42 18.64 -3.01
CA ALA A 404 -15.39 18.30 -1.98
C ALA A 404 -15.09 16.97 -1.24
N SER A 405 -14.00 16.28 -1.57
CA SER A 405 -13.66 15.01 -0.91
C SER A 405 -13.46 15.19 0.60
N ALA A 406 -14.09 14.32 1.38
CA ALA A 406 -13.89 14.24 2.83
C ALA A 406 -12.56 13.55 3.21
N GLY A 407 -11.81 13.05 2.24
CA GLY A 407 -10.63 12.23 2.47
C GLY A 407 -10.96 10.84 3.02
N CYS A 408 -9.93 10.13 3.48
CA CYS A 408 -10.07 8.84 4.15
C CYS A 408 -10.70 9.07 5.54
N LEU A 409 -11.87 8.46 5.76
CA LEU A 409 -12.59 8.49 7.04
C LEU A 409 -12.02 7.48 8.05
N TRP A 410 -10.69 7.46 8.16
CA TRP A 410 -9.97 6.56 9.06
C TRP A 410 -9.30 7.37 10.17
N SER A 411 -9.28 6.82 11.39
CA SER A 411 -8.48 7.37 12.49
C SER A 411 -7.86 6.22 13.30
N PRO A 412 -6.65 6.41 13.84
CA PRO A 412 -5.98 5.36 14.58
C PRO A 412 -6.71 5.03 15.89
N GLU A 413 -7.45 5.97 16.48
CA GLU A 413 -8.23 5.75 17.71
C GLU A 413 -9.42 4.81 17.52
N GLN A 414 -9.93 4.72 16.29
CA GLN A 414 -11.08 3.87 15.93
C GLN A 414 -10.65 2.54 15.32
N GLN A 415 -9.37 2.39 14.97
CA GLN A 415 -8.87 1.20 14.31
C GLN A 415 -8.83 0.02 15.28
N GLN A 416 -9.45 -1.09 14.87
CA GLN A 416 -9.26 -2.37 15.56
C GLN A 416 -7.86 -2.91 15.29
N ILE A 417 -7.10 -3.10 16.36
CA ILE A 417 -5.73 -3.62 16.37
C ILE A 417 -5.66 -4.95 17.11
N ALA A 418 -4.60 -5.72 16.87
CA ALA A 418 -4.35 -6.99 17.54
C ALA A 418 -4.33 -6.83 19.07
N ASP A 419 -5.12 -7.65 19.77
CA ASP A 419 -5.24 -7.63 21.24
C ASP A 419 -3.95 -8.05 21.95
N SER A 420 -3.24 -9.02 21.38
CA SER A 420 -1.96 -9.55 21.88
C SER A 420 -0.90 -9.40 20.80
N PRO A 421 -0.40 -8.17 20.57
CA PRO A 421 0.53 -7.91 19.49
C PRO A 421 1.89 -8.55 19.76
N LYS A 422 2.54 -9.02 18.69
CA LYS A 422 3.97 -9.28 18.75
C LYS A 422 4.74 -7.97 18.70
N LEU A 423 5.46 -7.66 19.78
CA LEU A 423 6.31 -6.48 19.90
C LEU A 423 7.70 -6.90 20.39
N ASP A 424 8.45 -7.58 19.51
CA ASP A 424 9.82 -7.99 19.83
C ASP A 424 10.67 -6.76 20.22
N ALA A 425 11.63 -6.93 21.14
CA ALA A 425 12.51 -5.86 21.55
C ALA A 425 13.32 -5.31 20.36
N VAL A 426 13.59 -4.01 20.34
CA VAL A 426 14.51 -3.43 19.36
C VAL A 426 15.94 -3.93 19.60
N ALA A 427 16.71 -4.08 18.53
CA ALA A 427 18.10 -4.50 18.63
C ALA A 427 19.01 -3.37 19.15
N VAL A 428 18.67 -2.12 18.81
CA VAL A 428 19.37 -0.91 19.26
C VAL A 428 18.33 0.18 19.48
N THR A 429 18.52 1.00 20.51
CA THR A 429 17.73 2.20 20.74
C THR A 429 18.30 3.36 19.91
N CYS A 430 17.61 3.73 18.83
CA CYS A 430 17.95 4.93 18.06
C CYS A 430 17.76 6.18 18.92
N THR A 431 18.80 7.00 19.06
CA THR A 431 18.75 8.25 19.83
C THR A 431 18.22 9.43 19.02
N ARG A 432 18.22 9.32 17.68
CA ARG A 432 17.63 10.31 16.80
C ARG A 432 16.12 10.09 16.71
N THR A 433 15.36 11.12 17.07
CA THR A 433 13.91 11.16 16.96
C THR A 433 13.43 11.94 15.74
N THR A 434 14.35 12.58 15.02
CA THR A 434 14.12 13.31 13.77
C THR A 434 15.27 13.04 12.81
N LEU A 435 14.98 13.07 11.50
CA LEU A 435 15.96 12.91 10.43
C LEU A 435 15.75 13.99 9.38
N ASN A 436 16.83 14.63 8.94
CA ASN A 436 16.81 15.62 7.86
C ASN A 436 17.14 14.98 6.50
N ARG A 437 17.06 15.77 5.43
CA ARG A 437 17.29 15.31 4.06
C ARG A 437 18.63 14.61 3.87
N SER A 438 19.73 15.16 4.39
CA SER A 438 21.05 14.55 4.20
C SER A 438 21.20 13.22 4.92
N GLN A 439 20.51 13.03 6.05
CA GLN A 439 20.45 11.74 6.74
C GLN A 439 19.62 10.71 5.98
N LEU A 440 18.54 11.12 5.32
CA LEU A 440 17.76 10.23 4.45
C LEU A 440 18.55 9.83 3.20
N GLU A 441 19.26 10.78 2.60
CA GLU A 441 20.18 10.51 1.47
C GLU A 441 21.32 9.58 1.88
N ALA A 442 21.88 9.75 3.07
CA ALA A 442 22.87 8.82 3.62
C ALA A 442 22.30 7.40 3.75
N PHE A 443 21.07 7.25 4.26
CA PHE A 443 20.43 5.93 4.35
C PHE A 443 20.17 5.31 2.97
N ALA A 444 19.69 6.11 2.01
CA ALA A 444 19.51 5.67 0.63
C ALA A 444 20.85 5.21 -0.02
N ALA A 445 21.96 5.85 0.36
CA ALA A 445 23.31 5.47 -0.07
C ALA A 445 23.91 4.28 0.72
N GLY A 446 23.16 3.63 1.60
CA GLY A 446 23.64 2.52 2.44
C GLY A 446 24.54 2.95 3.61
N GLN A 447 24.58 4.24 3.94
CA GLN A 447 25.37 4.80 5.04
C GLN A 447 24.54 4.89 6.32
N THR A 448 24.09 3.74 6.81
CA THR A 448 23.16 3.62 7.96
C THR A 448 23.65 4.34 9.22
N TYR A 449 24.95 4.30 9.52
CA TYR A 449 25.50 5.03 10.66
C TYR A 449 25.34 6.54 10.50
N ASP A 450 25.55 7.09 9.31
CA ASP A 450 25.46 8.53 9.10
C ASP A 450 23.99 9.00 9.20
N CYS A 451 23.04 8.12 8.88
CA CYS A 451 21.61 8.34 9.08
C CYS A 451 21.18 8.29 10.57
N PHE A 452 21.56 7.26 11.33
CA PHE A 452 21.02 7.04 12.69
C PHE A 452 21.97 7.39 13.83
N GLY A 453 23.29 7.41 13.59
CA GLY A 453 24.30 7.80 14.56
C GLY A 453 24.72 6.69 15.53
N ALA A 454 24.95 7.06 16.79
CA ALA A 454 25.47 6.17 17.82
C ALA A 454 24.56 4.94 18.03
N GLY A 455 25.18 3.77 18.20
CA GLY A 455 24.50 2.46 18.27
C GLY A 455 24.42 1.73 16.92
N PHE A 456 24.72 2.41 15.81
CA PHE A 456 24.69 1.83 14.46
C PHE A 456 26.10 1.58 13.90
N GLU A 457 27.14 1.55 14.74
CA GLU A 457 28.54 1.41 14.32
C GLU A 457 28.78 0.12 13.53
N LEU A 458 28.06 -0.96 13.86
CA LEU A 458 28.17 -2.24 13.15
C LEU A 458 27.86 -2.10 11.66
N ALA A 459 26.96 -1.19 11.27
CA ALA A 459 26.65 -0.96 9.86
C ALA A 459 27.83 -0.40 9.06
N ARG A 460 28.84 0.20 9.70
CA ARG A 460 30.08 0.63 9.02
C ARG A 460 30.91 -0.55 8.50
N THR A 461 30.62 -1.77 8.96
CA THR A 461 31.27 -2.99 8.47
C THR A 461 30.54 -3.63 7.28
N HIS A 462 29.35 -3.15 6.93
CA HIS A 462 28.57 -3.68 5.83
C HIS A 462 29.23 -3.35 4.49
N THR A 463 29.18 -4.29 3.56
CA THR A 463 29.55 -4.06 2.16
C THR A 463 28.36 -3.51 1.36
N ARG A 464 27.14 -3.94 1.70
CA ARG A 464 25.88 -3.57 1.04
C ARG A 464 24.78 -3.41 2.09
N SER A 465 24.84 -2.34 2.88
CA SER A 465 23.81 -2.05 3.88
C SER A 465 22.41 -1.99 3.24
N PRO A 466 21.37 -2.52 3.90
CA PRO A 466 20.00 -2.28 3.49
C PRO A 466 19.68 -0.78 3.53
N GLY A 467 19.09 -0.25 2.47
CA GLY A 467 18.67 1.15 2.35
C GLY A 467 17.40 1.30 1.53
N ILE A 468 16.92 2.53 1.39
CA ILE A 468 15.77 2.91 0.55
C ILE A 468 16.25 3.48 -0.80
N GLN A 469 15.30 3.76 -1.69
CA GLN A 469 15.57 4.38 -2.98
C GLN A 469 16.18 5.78 -2.83
N GLY A 470 17.08 6.14 -3.76
CA GLY A 470 17.71 7.45 -3.83
C GLY A 470 17.20 8.33 -4.97
N GLY A 471 17.82 9.50 -5.12
CA GLY A 471 17.58 10.39 -6.25
C GLY A 471 16.12 10.81 -6.39
N ARG A 472 15.56 10.70 -7.60
CA ARG A 472 14.17 11.07 -7.89
C ARG A 472 13.13 10.15 -7.25
N MET A 473 13.56 8.96 -6.80
CA MET A 473 12.72 7.99 -6.09
C MET A 473 12.85 8.10 -4.58
N LEU A 474 13.65 9.03 -4.04
CA LEU A 474 13.62 9.34 -2.60
C LEU A 474 12.42 10.27 -2.32
N LEU A 475 11.32 9.70 -1.87
CA LEU A 475 10.00 10.34 -1.76
C LEU A 475 9.75 10.96 -0.38
N LEU A 476 10.82 11.21 0.39
CA LEU A 476 10.79 11.79 1.73
C LEU A 476 11.89 12.86 1.83
N ASP A 477 11.58 14.02 2.39
CA ASP A 477 12.58 15.06 2.67
C ASP A 477 13.07 15.05 4.10
N ARG A 478 12.19 14.66 5.04
CA ARG A 478 12.52 14.61 6.46
C ARG A 478 11.64 13.63 7.20
N VAL A 479 12.14 13.14 8.32
CA VAL A 479 11.36 12.46 9.37
C VAL A 479 11.25 13.44 10.53
N SER A 480 10.05 13.96 10.76
CA SER A 480 9.78 14.92 11.83
C SER A 480 9.57 14.25 13.19
N GLU A 481 9.22 12.96 13.18
CA GLU A 481 9.04 12.16 14.39
C GLU A 481 9.36 10.70 14.12
N LEU A 482 10.15 10.12 15.00
CA LEU A 482 10.50 8.71 15.05
C LEU A 482 10.46 8.28 16.52
N ALA A 483 9.48 7.45 16.88
CA ALA A 483 9.23 7.02 18.24
C ALA A 483 8.95 5.52 18.30
N ILE A 484 9.84 4.73 18.91
CA ILE A 484 9.76 3.25 18.94
C ILE A 484 8.55 2.74 19.76
N ASP A 485 8.20 3.46 20.81
CA ASP A 485 7.07 3.14 21.70
C ASP A 485 6.03 4.29 21.71
N GLY A 486 6.04 5.10 20.64
CA GLY A 486 5.13 6.23 20.46
C GLY A 486 3.87 5.87 19.70
N GLY A 487 3.19 6.93 19.24
CA GLY A 487 1.95 6.83 18.48
C GLY A 487 0.71 6.56 19.35
N PRO A 488 -0.47 6.62 18.73
CA PRO A 488 -1.76 6.45 19.40
C PRO A 488 -1.94 5.07 20.05
N TRP A 489 -1.19 4.07 19.60
CA TRP A 489 -1.25 2.71 20.14
C TRP A 489 -0.14 2.43 21.16
N GLY A 490 0.84 3.32 21.32
CA GLY A 490 2.02 3.10 22.18
C GLY A 490 2.91 1.95 21.70
N ARG A 491 2.89 1.65 20.39
CA ARG A 491 3.55 0.50 19.76
C ARG A 491 4.63 0.90 18.75
N GLY A 492 4.74 2.20 18.47
CA GLY A 492 5.67 2.74 17.48
C GLY A 492 4.98 3.68 16.49
N TYR A 493 5.70 4.72 16.10
CA TYR A 493 5.23 5.75 15.19
C TYR A 493 6.38 6.39 14.42
N LEU A 494 6.12 6.70 13.15
CA LEU A 494 7.01 7.51 12.33
C LEU A 494 6.16 8.50 11.52
N ARG A 495 6.57 9.77 11.52
CA ARG A 495 6.02 10.83 10.68
C ARG A 495 7.10 11.39 9.78
N ALA A 496 6.88 11.29 8.47
CA ALA A 496 7.76 11.81 7.44
C ALA A 496 7.03 12.82 6.56
N GLU A 497 7.79 13.69 5.91
CA GLU A 497 7.25 14.77 5.07
C GLU A 497 8.02 14.89 3.76
N LEU A 498 7.30 15.22 2.70
CA LEU A 498 7.82 15.59 1.39
C LEU A 498 7.23 16.95 1.00
N ASP A 499 8.11 17.92 0.73
CA ASP A 499 7.69 19.21 0.19
C ASP A 499 7.25 19.02 -1.27
N ILE A 500 6.09 19.56 -1.62
CA ILE A 500 5.54 19.45 -2.97
C ILE A 500 5.84 20.71 -3.78
N HIS A 501 6.38 20.49 -4.98
CA HIS A 501 6.76 21.54 -5.92
C HIS A 501 6.24 21.22 -7.32
N PRO A 502 5.70 22.20 -8.07
CA PRO A 502 5.17 21.97 -9.42
C PRO A 502 6.16 21.34 -10.41
N GLN A 503 7.46 21.47 -10.17
CA GLN A 503 8.53 20.97 -11.03
C GLN A 503 8.94 19.51 -10.71
N GLN A 504 8.25 18.83 -9.79
CA GLN A 504 8.53 17.44 -9.50
C GLN A 504 8.21 16.55 -10.71
N TRP A 505 9.15 15.65 -11.02
CA TRP A 505 9.21 14.88 -12.25
C TRP A 505 7.94 14.06 -12.55
N PHE A 506 7.20 13.63 -11.52
CA PHE A 506 6.00 12.83 -11.70
C PHE A 506 4.82 13.65 -12.25
N PHE A 507 4.77 14.97 -12.05
CA PHE A 507 3.74 15.83 -12.63
C PHE A 507 3.86 15.98 -14.14
N ASP A 508 5.08 15.87 -14.68
CA ASP A 508 5.31 15.85 -16.12
C ASP A 508 4.75 14.55 -16.73
N GLY A 509 4.87 13.43 -16.03
CA GLY A 509 4.44 12.12 -16.49
C GLY A 509 2.94 11.85 -16.31
N HIS A 510 2.30 12.38 -15.27
CA HIS A 510 1.02 11.85 -14.80
C HIS A 510 0.07 12.99 -14.39
N PHE A 511 -0.92 13.39 -15.18
CA PHE A 511 -1.20 13.05 -16.58
C PHE A 511 -1.13 14.31 -17.47
N LYS A 512 -1.18 14.12 -18.79
CA LYS A 512 -1.33 15.23 -19.73
C LYS A 512 -2.58 16.05 -19.39
N ASN A 513 -2.38 17.35 -19.13
CA ASN A 513 -3.42 18.33 -18.78
C ASN A 513 -4.20 18.03 -17.49
N ASP A 514 -3.77 17.04 -16.69
CA ASP A 514 -4.32 16.71 -15.37
C ASP A 514 -3.19 16.19 -14.46
N PRO A 515 -2.23 17.05 -14.10
CA PRO A 515 -1.06 16.64 -13.32
C PRO A 515 -1.45 16.28 -11.87
N CYS A 516 -1.11 15.07 -11.44
CA CYS A 516 -1.23 14.61 -10.07
C CYS A 516 -0.17 13.54 -9.75
N MET A 517 0.26 13.44 -8.49
CA MET A 517 1.16 12.36 -8.08
C MET A 517 0.42 11.01 -8.16
N PRO A 518 1.03 9.96 -8.74
CA PRO A 518 0.47 8.61 -8.69
C PRO A 518 0.24 8.16 -7.24
N GLY A 519 -0.92 7.55 -6.96
CA GLY A 519 -1.21 7.00 -5.64
C GLY A 519 -0.25 5.88 -5.22
N THR A 520 0.30 5.18 -6.20
CA THR A 520 1.35 4.17 -6.04
C THR A 520 2.66 4.76 -5.53
N LEU A 521 3.01 6.01 -5.88
CA LEU A 521 4.16 6.70 -5.30
C LEU A 521 3.87 7.18 -3.87
N MET A 522 2.62 7.53 -3.53
CA MET A 522 2.26 7.78 -2.13
C MET A 522 2.45 6.52 -1.29
N PHE A 523 2.06 5.35 -1.83
CA PHE A 523 2.30 4.06 -1.18
C PHE A 523 3.80 3.73 -1.07
N GLU A 524 4.59 3.99 -2.12
CA GLU A 524 6.05 3.80 -2.08
C GLU A 524 6.72 4.68 -1.00
N ALA A 525 6.28 5.93 -0.83
CA ALA A 525 6.75 6.78 0.26
C ALA A 525 6.47 6.16 1.63
N CYS A 526 5.32 5.52 1.82
CA CYS A 526 5.01 4.76 3.03
C CYS A 526 5.95 3.56 3.22
N LEU A 527 6.26 2.81 2.17
CA LEU A 527 7.20 1.68 2.25
C LEU A 527 8.62 2.15 2.60
N GLN A 528 9.06 3.31 2.10
CA GLN A 528 10.34 3.92 2.50
C GLN A 528 10.34 4.30 3.98
N ALA A 529 9.24 4.88 4.47
CA ALA A 529 9.08 5.21 5.89
C ALA A 529 9.07 3.95 6.77
N MET A 530 8.38 2.88 6.35
CA MET A 530 8.42 1.58 7.02
C MET A 530 9.85 1.01 7.08
N ALA A 531 10.60 1.06 5.97
CA ALA A 531 11.98 0.61 5.91
C ALA A 531 12.90 1.41 6.87
N LEU A 532 12.72 2.74 6.93
CA LEU A 532 13.41 3.61 7.88
C LEU A 532 13.10 3.21 9.34
N TYR A 533 11.84 2.97 9.67
CA TYR A 533 11.45 2.54 11.02
C TYR A 533 12.08 1.18 11.38
N LEU A 534 11.99 0.20 10.47
CA LEU A 534 12.57 -1.14 10.67
C LEU A 534 14.09 -1.06 10.88
N ALA A 535 14.77 -0.20 10.11
CA ALA A 535 16.19 0.08 10.29
C ALA A 535 16.47 0.76 11.63
N ALA A 536 15.67 1.76 12.04
CA ALA A 536 15.80 2.46 13.32
C ALA A 536 15.63 1.54 14.55
N CYS A 537 14.87 0.44 14.42
CA CYS A 537 14.83 -0.63 15.43
C CYS A 537 16.14 -1.42 15.53
N GLY A 538 17.14 -1.16 14.68
CA GLY A 538 18.42 -1.87 14.61
C GLY A 538 18.33 -3.23 13.92
N TYR A 539 17.18 -3.60 13.33
CA TYR A 539 16.97 -4.94 12.79
C TYR A 539 17.77 -5.24 11.51
N THR A 540 18.34 -4.20 10.87
CA THR A 540 19.21 -4.33 9.70
C THR A 540 20.68 -4.53 10.04
N LEU A 541 21.11 -4.33 11.29
CA LEU A 541 22.53 -4.30 11.67
C LEU A 541 23.28 -5.62 11.42
N LYS A 542 22.56 -6.75 11.42
CA LYS A 542 23.14 -8.08 11.13
C LYS A 542 22.73 -8.61 9.75
N ARG A 543 22.32 -7.72 8.84
CA ARG A 543 21.66 -8.05 7.56
C ARG A 543 22.38 -7.40 6.36
N ASP A 544 23.70 -7.51 6.33
CA ASP A 544 24.50 -7.05 5.18
C ASP A 544 24.05 -7.78 3.90
N GLY A 545 23.81 -7.03 2.83
CA GLY A 545 23.34 -7.53 1.54
C GLY A 545 21.84 -7.84 1.46
N TRP A 546 21.06 -7.46 2.47
CA TRP A 546 19.60 -7.60 2.46
C TRP A 546 18.92 -6.39 1.83
N ARG A 547 17.66 -6.55 1.45
CA ARG A 547 16.78 -5.48 0.93
C ARG A 547 15.45 -5.47 1.70
N PHE A 548 14.75 -4.36 1.63
CA PHE A 548 13.36 -4.27 2.06
C PHE A 548 12.44 -4.71 0.91
N GLN A 549 11.32 -5.34 1.26
CA GLN A 549 10.22 -5.63 0.35
C GLN A 549 8.94 -5.82 1.16
N PRO A 550 7.76 -5.60 0.57
CA PRO A 550 6.51 -6.04 1.17
C PRO A 550 6.51 -7.56 1.38
N VAL A 551 5.86 -8.01 2.45
CA VAL A 551 5.70 -9.44 2.74
C VAL A 551 4.78 -10.08 1.69
N PRO A 552 5.23 -11.12 0.97
CA PRO A 552 4.41 -11.80 -0.02
C PRO A 552 3.23 -12.55 0.61
N GLU A 553 2.21 -12.83 -0.21
CA GLU A 553 1.01 -13.59 0.16
C GLU A 553 0.15 -12.96 1.26
N LEU A 554 0.35 -11.68 1.55
CA LEU A 554 -0.54 -10.88 2.38
C LEU A 554 -1.34 -9.92 1.51
N SER A 555 -2.62 -9.78 1.84
CA SER A 555 -3.51 -8.83 1.18
C SER A 555 -3.46 -7.48 1.90
N TYR A 556 -3.22 -6.42 1.14
CA TYR A 556 -3.19 -5.04 1.62
C TYR A 556 -4.37 -4.27 1.02
N ALA A 557 -5.25 -3.75 1.88
CA ALA A 557 -6.37 -2.93 1.44
C ALA A 557 -5.92 -1.46 1.35
N LEU A 558 -5.92 -0.93 0.12
CA LEU A 558 -5.53 0.44 -0.20
C LEU A 558 -6.78 1.28 -0.47
N GLN A 559 -6.80 2.50 0.04
CA GLN A 559 -7.86 3.48 -0.17
C GLN A 559 -7.25 4.82 -0.58
N CYS A 560 -7.76 5.38 -1.68
CA CYS A 560 -7.38 6.68 -2.19
C CYS A 560 -8.61 7.61 -2.18
N ARG A 561 -8.54 8.71 -1.44
CA ARG A 561 -9.60 9.71 -1.30
C ARG A 561 -9.12 11.15 -1.48
N GLY A 562 -7.84 11.36 -1.75
CA GLY A 562 -7.28 12.67 -2.07
C GLY A 562 -6.24 12.57 -3.17
N GLN A 563 -5.70 13.72 -3.55
CA GLN A 563 -4.73 13.84 -4.63
C GLN A 563 -3.65 14.85 -4.25
N VAL A 564 -2.42 14.56 -4.64
CA VAL A 564 -1.34 15.56 -4.64
C VAL A 564 -1.32 16.18 -6.03
N THR A 565 -1.41 17.51 -6.08
CA THR A 565 -1.39 18.29 -7.33
C THR A 565 -0.21 19.26 -7.32
N PRO A 566 0.12 19.91 -8.45
CA PRO A 566 1.15 20.96 -8.45
C PRO A 566 0.88 22.12 -7.49
N ALA A 567 -0.37 22.34 -7.08
CA ALA A 567 -0.75 23.37 -6.12
C ALA A 567 -0.54 22.93 -4.65
N SER A 568 -0.41 21.63 -4.41
CA SER A 568 -0.18 21.08 -3.07
C SER A 568 1.17 21.54 -2.51
N ARG A 569 1.30 21.58 -1.18
CA ARG A 569 2.52 22.07 -0.51
C ARG A 569 3.24 21.01 0.28
N LEU A 570 2.50 20.12 0.92
CA LEU A 570 3.06 19.14 1.83
C LEU A 570 2.34 17.80 1.72
N LEU A 571 3.11 16.75 1.47
CA LEU A 571 2.69 15.37 1.67
C LEU A 571 3.29 14.89 3.00
N VAL A 572 2.44 14.46 3.92
CA VAL A 572 2.82 13.87 5.19
C VAL A 572 2.53 12.38 5.14
N THR A 573 3.52 11.56 5.45
CA THR A 573 3.41 10.10 5.53
C THR A 573 3.56 9.66 6.97
N GLU A 574 2.56 8.96 7.49
CA GLU A 574 2.54 8.44 8.85
C GLU A 574 2.48 6.92 8.86
N VAL A 575 3.31 6.31 9.70
CA VAL A 575 3.38 4.86 9.91
C VAL A 575 3.00 4.56 11.35
N TYR A 576 1.86 3.92 11.54
CA TYR A 576 1.34 3.51 12.85
C TYR A 576 1.65 2.03 13.06
N ILE A 577 2.59 1.72 13.96
CA ILE A 577 3.08 0.35 14.13
C ILE A 577 2.09 -0.46 14.96
N GLU A 578 1.57 -1.55 14.42
CA GLU A 578 0.71 -2.47 15.14
C GLU A 578 1.51 -3.62 15.76
N GLU A 579 2.49 -4.15 15.03
CA GLU A 579 3.37 -5.25 15.46
C GLU A 579 4.79 -5.09 14.91
N ARG A 580 5.76 -5.67 15.60
CA ARG A 580 7.15 -5.83 15.12
C ARG A 580 7.69 -7.20 15.46
N SER A 581 8.42 -7.79 14.53
CA SER A 581 9.17 -9.01 14.78
C SER A 581 10.64 -8.90 14.39
N ALA A 582 11.52 -9.38 15.28
CA ALA A 582 12.96 -9.52 15.08
C ALA A 582 13.35 -10.91 14.52
N GLY A 583 12.39 -11.62 13.92
CA GLY A 583 12.57 -12.99 13.44
C GLY A 583 13.65 -13.16 12.35
N PRO A 584 13.74 -14.36 11.74
CA PRO A 584 14.71 -14.62 10.68
C PRO A 584 14.63 -13.60 9.55
N GLN A 585 13.43 -13.16 9.20
CA GLN A 585 13.14 -12.00 8.38
C GLN A 585 12.45 -10.97 9.28
N PRO A 586 13.13 -9.87 9.66
CA PRO A 586 12.50 -8.84 10.47
C PRO A 586 11.35 -8.17 9.70
N THR A 587 10.23 -7.96 10.39
CA THR A 587 8.98 -7.47 9.78
C THR A 587 8.28 -6.53 10.74
N ILE A 588 7.62 -5.51 10.21
CA ILE A 588 6.71 -4.64 10.96
C ILE A 588 5.34 -4.69 10.28
N TRP A 589 4.26 -4.67 11.05
CA TRP A 589 2.91 -4.52 10.52
C TRP A 589 2.40 -3.15 10.93
N ALA A 590 1.91 -2.38 9.97
CA ALA A 590 1.53 -1.00 10.21
C ALA A 590 0.33 -0.54 9.39
N ASP A 591 -0.42 0.42 9.94
CA ASP A 591 -1.32 1.24 9.14
C ASP A 591 -0.57 2.43 8.60
N LEU A 592 -0.80 2.72 7.32
CA LEU A 592 -0.13 3.78 6.60
C LEU A 592 -1.15 4.84 6.25
N LEU A 593 -0.85 6.10 6.55
CA LEU A 593 -1.70 7.24 6.21
C LEU A 593 -0.85 8.28 5.48
N CYS A 594 -1.31 8.72 4.31
CA CYS A 594 -0.79 9.95 3.70
C CYS A 594 -1.82 11.07 3.80
N THR A 595 -1.34 12.24 4.22
CA THR A 595 -2.12 13.46 4.34
C THR A 595 -1.53 14.52 3.40
N VAL A 596 -2.36 15.14 2.58
CA VAL A 596 -1.97 16.20 1.64
C VAL A 596 -2.56 17.51 2.13
N ASP A 597 -1.69 18.45 2.53
CA ASP A 597 -2.10 19.76 3.07
C ASP A 597 -3.17 19.68 4.19
N GLY A 598 -3.12 18.62 5.00
CA GLY A 598 -4.06 18.35 6.09
C GLY A 598 -5.25 17.43 5.73
N LEU A 599 -5.49 17.12 4.45
CA LEU A 599 -6.52 16.18 4.00
C LEU A 599 -5.98 14.75 3.96
N LYS A 600 -6.62 13.81 4.65
CA LYS A 600 -6.28 12.37 4.61
C LYS A 600 -6.53 11.83 3.21
N ALA A 601 -5.49 11.65 2.42
CA ALA A 601 -5.61 11.36 0.99
C ALA A 601 -5.49 9.87 0.66
N PHE A 602 -4.70 9.13 1.45
CA PHE A 602 -4.42 7.72 1.22
C PHE A 602 -4.35 6.97 2.54
N HIS A 603 -4.90 5.76 2.57
CA HIS A 603 -4.78 4.84 3.70
C HIS A 603 -4.52 3.41 3.22
N ALA A 604 -3.59 2.71 3.87
CA ALA A 604 -3.38 1.28 3.67
C ALA A 604 -3.39 0.55 5.02
N ARG A 605 -4.25 -0.45 5.14
CA ARG A 605 -4.41 -1.24 6.37
C ARG A 605 -3.35 -2.33 6.45
N ARG A 606 -2.70 -2.44 7.61
CA ARG A 606 -1.89 -3.57 8.06
C ARG A 606 -0.84 -4.05 7.06
N VAL A 607 -0.14 -3.11 6.45
CA VAL A 607 0.94 -3.41 5.51
C VAL A 607 2.13 -3.99 6.27
N ALA A 608 2.83 -4.95 5.66
CA ALA A 608 3.89 -5.72 6.30
C ALA A 608 5.18 -5.76 5.48
#